data_AF-A0A561PUM3-F1
#
_entry.id   AF-A0A561PUM3-F1
#
_cell.length_a   1.000
_cell.length_b   1.000
_cell.length_c   1.000
_cell.angle_alpha   90.00
_cell.angle_beta   90.00
_cell.angle_gamma   90.00
#
_symmetry.space_group_name_H-M   'P 1'
#
loop_
_entity.id
_entity.type
_entity.pdbx_description
1 polymer ?
#
loop_
_entity_poly.entity_id
_entity_poly.type
_entity_poly.pdbx_seq_one_letter_code
_entity_poly.pdbx_strand_id
1 'polypeptide(L)'
;MEEAGIMGFVKKKPLGYYTYVKSLQKPPYLVSVHLLKVESTVANFLEKGQRQQRWLTPMEAALLVEEPELKAMFRLVTALGSEPQA
;
A
#
# COMPACT_ATOMS: atom_id res chain seq x y z
N MET A 1 7.56 -15.53 -3.09
CA MET A 1 7.56 -14.72 -1.86
C MET A 1 7.72 -13.28 -2.29
N GLU A 2 6.67 -12.48 -2.11
CA GLU A 2 6.57 -11.14 -2.69
C GLU A 2 7.33 -10.09 -1.87
N GLU A 3 7.69 -9.02 -2.58
CA GLU A 3 8.83 -8.10 -2.47
C GLU A 3 9.05 -7.36 -1.12
N ALA A 4 8.21 -7.56 -0.10
CA ALA A 4 8.27 -6.80 1.16
C ALA A 4 8.43 -7.64 2.44
N GLY A 5 8.48 -8.98 2.34
CA GLY A 5 8.62 -9.83 3.52
C GLY A 5 7.45 -9.71 4.53
N ILE A 6 6.26 -9.31 4.07
CA ILE A 6 5.05 -9.18 4.90
C ILE A 6 4.20 -10.44 4.78
N MET A 7 3.73 -10.98 5.90
CA MET A 7 2.71 -12.05 5.93
C MET A 7 1.45 -11.56 6.66
N GLY A 8 0.29 -11.95 6.16
CA GLY A 8 -0.99 -11.67 6.79
C GLY A 8 -2.19 -11.85 5.87
N PHE A 9 -3.31 -11.25 6.23
CA PHE A 9 -4.59 -11.44 5.55
C PHE A 9 -4.94 -10.28 4.63
N VAL A 10 -5.14 -10.59 3.35
CA VAL A 10 -5.56 -9.61 2.33
C VAL A 10 -7.08 -9.63 2.17
N LYS A 11 -7.71 -8.45 2.21
CA LYS A 11 -9.13 -8.32 1.85
C LYS A 11 -9.31 -8.57 0.35
N LYS A 12 -10.19 -9.52 0.00
CA LYS A 12 -10.49 -9.86 -1.41
C LYS A 12 -11.05 -8.69 -2.21
N LYS A 13 -11.84 -7.82 -1.58
CA LYS A 13 -12.36 -6.62 -2.22
C LYS A 13 -11.27 -5.54 -2.23
N PRO A 14 -10.96 -4.94 -3.39
CA PRO A 14 -10.06 -3.80 -3.44
C PRO A 14 -10.63 -2.62 -2.65
N LEU A 15 -9.75 -1.88 -2.00
CA LEU A 15 -10.05 -0.56 -1.45
C LEU A 15 -10.35 0.43 -2.59
N GLY A 16 -9.64 0.29 -3.70
CA GLY A 16 -9.81 1.10 -4.89
C GLY A 16 -8.73 0.80 -5.92
N TYR A 17 -8.61 1.70 -6.89
CA TYR A 17 -7.65 1.60 -7.98
C TYR A 17 -6.97 2.95 -8.19
N TYR A 18 -5.73 2.93 -8.68
CA TYR A 18 -5.06 4.13 -9.17
C TYR A 18 -4.31 3.80 -10.46
N THR A 19 -3.99 4.84 -11.23
CA THR A 19 -3.23 4.69 -12.47
C THR A 19 -1.83 5.24 -12.28
N TYR A 20 -0.83 4.55 -12.80
CA TYR A 20 0.57 4.97 -12.75
C TYR A 20 1.24 4.86 -14.13
N VAL A 21 2.06 5.86 -14.47
CA VAL A 21 2.83 5.88 -15.71
C VAL A 21 4.29 5.61 -15.39
N LYS A 22 4.79 4.43 -15.80
CA LYS A 22 6.18 4.03 -15.55
C LYS A 22 7.18 4.71 -16.48
N SER A 23 6.79 4.95 -17.73
CA SER A 23 7.57 5.72 -18.70
C SER A 23 6.66 6.25 -19.80
N LEU A 24 7.07 7.32 -20.48
CA LEU A 24 6.29 7.94 -21.56
C LEU A 24 6.10 7.03 -22.78
N GLN A 25 6.91 5.97 -22.92
CA GLN A 25 6.84 5.00 -24.01
C GLN A 25 5.92 3.81 -23.71
N LYS A 26 5.35 3.74 -22.50
CA LYS A 26 4.46 2.65 -22.09
C LYS A 26 3.08 3.17 -21.76
N PRO A 27 2.02 2.36 -22.02
CA PRO A 27 0.69 2.72 -21.57
C PRO A 27 0.65 2.83 -20.03
N PRO A 28 -0.27 3.64 -19.48
CA PRO A 28 -0.51 3.69 -18.05
C PRO A 28 -0.94 2.31 -17.51
N TYR A 29 -0.53 2.01 -16.29
CA TYR A 29 -0.90 0.79 -15.57
C TYR A 29 -2.06 1.09 -14.62
N LEU A 30 -3.11 0.27 -14.65
CA LEU A 30 -4.15 0.28 -13.65
C LEU A 30 -3.77 -0.66 -12.50
N VAL A 31 -3.69 -0.12 -11.28
CA VAL A 31 -3.26 -0.85 -10.09
C VAL A 31 -4.44 -0.99 -9.13
N SER A 32 -4.73 -2.21 -8.70
CA SER A 32 -5.71 -2.49 -7.64
C SER A 32 -5.06 -2.46 -6.28
N VAL A 33 -5.61 -1.69 -5.34
CA VAL A 33 -5.11 -1.57 -3.97
C VAL A 33 -5.99 -2.37 -3.04
N HIS A 34 -5.39 -3.27 -2.27
CA HIS A 34 -6.08 -4.11 -1.29
C HIS A 34 -5.52 -3.87 0.10
N LEU A 35 -6.40 -3.91 1.11
CA LEU A 35 -5.97 -3.83 2.51
C LEU A 35 -5.39 -5.17 2.95
N LEU A 36 -4.20 -5.12 3.54
CA LEU A 36 -3.52 -6.25 4.15
C LEU A 36 -3.43 -6.02 5.66
N LYS A 37 -4.01 -6.93 6.46
CA LYS A 37 -3.80 -6.99 7.91
C LYS A 37 -2.54 -7.80 8.17
N VAL A 38 -1.50 -7.12 8.64
CA VAL A 38 -0.18 -7.72 8.86
C VAL A 38 -0.22 -8.59 10.11
N GLU A 39 0.32 -9.79 10.03
CA GLU A 39 0.47 -10.71 11.16
C GLU A 39 1.92 -10.90 11.56
N SER A 40 2.83 -10.94 10.58
CA SER A 40 4.25 -11.08 10.85
C SER A 40 5.10 -10.54 9.69
N THR A 41 6.38 -10.33 9.97
CA THR A 41 7.38 -9.92 8.97
C THR A 41 8.53 -10.92 8.95
N VAL A 42 9.02 -11.24 7.75
CA VAL A 42 10.12 -12.17 7.54
C VAL A 42 11.37 -11.39 7.21
N ALA A 43 12.42 -11.57 8.00
CA ALA A 43 13.64 -10.77 7.89
C ALA A 43 14.48 -11.09 6.63
N ASN A 44 14.23 -12.19 5.93
CA ASN A 44 14.95 -12.62 4.73
C ASN A 44 13.97 -12.80 3.56
N PHE A 45 14.04 -11.90 2.58
CA PHE A 45 13.28 -11.95 1.33
C PHE A 45 14.16 -11.47 0.16
N LEU A 46 13.77 -11.80 -1.08
CA LEU A 46 14.62 -11.66 -2.27
C LEU A 46 15.13 -10.23 -2.54
N GLU A 47 14.34 -9.20 -2.19
CA GLU A 47 14.69 -7.79 -2.40
C GLU A 47 15.24 -7.09 -1.15
N LYS A 48 15.59 -7.84 -0.09
CA LYS A 48 16.14 -7.27 1.15
C LYS A 48 17.35 -6.38 0.83
N GLY A 49 17.29 -5.13 1.27
CA GLY A 49 18.36 -4.14 1.07
C GLY A 49 18.30 -3.36 -0.25
N GLN A 50 17.37 -3.69 -1.16
CA GLN A 50 17.16 -2.92 -2.39
C GLN A 50 16.24 -1.70 -2.18
N ARG A 51 15.45 -1.71 -1.11
CA ARG A 51 14.49 -0.64 -0.77
C ARG A 51 14.52 -0.36 0.73
N GLN A 52 14.21 0.88 1.10
CA GLN A 52 13.95 1.24 2.49
C GLN A 52 12.48 0.97 2.81
N GLN A 53 12.23 0.17 3.84
CA GLN A 53 10.90 -0.06 4.38
C GLN A 53 10.68 0.81 5.61
N ARG A 54 9.53 1.49 5.68
CA ARG A 54 9.09 2.25 6.84
C ARG A 54 7.62 1.98 7.11
N TRP A 55 7.28 1.78 8.39
CA TRP A 55 5.90 1.82 8.84
C TRP A 55 5.51 3.28 9.05
N LEU A 56 4.40 3.68 8.46
CA LEU A 56 3.90 5.05 8.49
C LEU A 56 2.42 5.02 8.86
N THR A 57 1.94 6.10 9.45
CA THR A 57 0.50 6.33 9.52
C THR A 57 -0.05 6.54 8.10
N PRO A 58 -1.34 6.24 7.84
CA PRO A 58 -1.90 6.47 6.52
C PRO A 58 -1.81 7.95 6.09
N MET A 59 -1.90 8.89 7.05
CA MET A 59 -1.77 10.32 6.75
C MET A 59 -0.36 10.69 6.28
N GLU A 60 0.68 10.18 6.95
CA GLU A 60 2.07 10.38 6.51
C GLU A 60 2.32 9.74 5.14
N ALA A 61 1.78 8.53 4.90
CA ALA A 61 1.89 7.87 3.60
C ALA A 61 1.23 8.69 2.48
N ALA A 62 0.08 9.32 2.74
CA ALA A 62 -0.59 10.19 1.79
C ALA A 62 0.24 11.43 1.40
N LEU A 63 1.17 11.87 2.25
CA LEU A 63 2.07 12.99 1.94
C LEU A 63 3.26 12.59 1.06
N LEU A 64 3.61 11.30 1.01
CA LEU A 64 4.82 10.80 0.35
C LEU A 64 4.57 10.20 -1.04
N VAL A 65 3.33 9.87 -1.38
CA VAL A 65 2.98 9.40 -2.73
C VAL A 65 2.66 10.57 -3.66
N GLU A 66 2.63 10.35 -4.97
CA GLU A 66 2.32 11.40 -5.95
C GLU A 66 0.89 11.29 -6.47
N GLU A 67 0.41 10.06 -6.65
CA GLU A 67 -0.82 9.70 -7.33
C GLU A 67 -2.06 10.15 -6.52
N PRO A 68 -2.90 11.05 -7.05
CA PRO A 68 -4.04 11.63 -6.34
C PRO A 68 -5.02 10.58 -5.78
N GLU A 69 -5.32 9.53 -6.55
CA GLU A 69 -6.23 8.46 -6.15
C GLU A 69 -5.63 7.63 -5.01
N LEU A 70 -4.32 7.39 -5.03
CA LEU A 70 -3.62 6.69 -3.96
C LEU A 70 -3.58 7.53 -2.67
N LYS A 71 -3.34 8.84 -2.78
CA LYS A 71 -3.47 9.79 -1.65
C LYS A 71 -4.85 9.74 -1.03
N ALA A 72 -5.89 9.76 -1.86
CA ALA A 72 -7.28 9.71 -1.41
C ALA A 72 -7.58 8.41 -0.66
N MET A 73 -7.08 7.27 -1.16
CA MET A 73 -7.23 5.98 -0.48
C MET A 73 -6.55 5.95 0.88
N PHE A 74 -5.34 6.52 1.03
CA PHE A 74 -4.69 6.60 2.33
C PHE A 74 -5.49 7.46 3.34
N ARG A 75 -6.03 8.60 2.90
CA ARG A 75 -6.90 9.44 3.73
C ARG A 75 -8.20 8.73 4.12
N LEU A 76 -8.79 7.96 3.20
CA LEU A 76 -9.97 7.14 3.46
C LEU A 76 -9.70 6.12 4.57
N VAL A 77 -8.55 5.45 4.52
CA VAL A 77 -8.17 4.47 5.56
C VAL A 77 -7.99 5.14 6.93
N THR A 78 -7.50 6.38 7.00
CA THR A 78 -7.46 7.14 8.26
C THR A 78 -8.87 7.29 8.86
N ALA A 79 -9.86 7.64 8.03
CA ALA A 79 -11.24 7.79 8.49
C ALA A 79 -11.86 6.46 8.93
N LEU A 80 -11.54 5.36 8.23
CA LEU A 80 -12.03 4.01 8.58
C LEU A 80 -11.41 3.44 9.86
N GLY A 81 -10.17 3.83 10.19
CA GLY A 81 -9.47 3.42 11.42
C GLY A 81 -9.91 4.17 12.68
N SER A 82 -10.89 5.08 12.57
CA SER A 82 -11.42 5.87 13.70
C SER A 82 -12.66 5.25 14.36
N GLU A 83 -13.12 4.07 13.93
CA GLU A 83 -14.13 3.33 14.68
C GLU A 83 -13.50 2.68 15.93
N PRO A 84 -14.03 2.93 17.14
CA PRO A 84 -13.56 2.21 18.31
C PRO A 84 -13.86 0.73 18.11
N GLN A 85 -12.83 -0.12 18.16
CA GLN A 85 -13.03 -1.54 18.43
C GLN A 85 -13.70 -1.65 19.80
N ALA A 86 -15.01 -1.92 19.80
CA ALA A 86 -15.77 -2.35 20.96
C ALA A 86 -15.30 -3.73 21.45
#